data_AF-A0A6G3XWE8-F1
#
_entry.id   AF-A0A6G3XWE8-F1
#
_cell.length_a   1.000
_cell.length_b   1.000
_cell.length_c   1.000
_cell.angle_alpha   90.00
_cell.angle_beta   90.00
_cell.angle_gamma   90.00
#
_symmetry.space_group_name_H-M   'P 1'
#
loop_
_entity.id
_entity.type
_entity.pdbx_description
1 polymer ?
#
loop_
_entity_poly.entity_id
_entity_poly.type
_entity_poly.pdbx_seq_one_letter_code
_entity_poly.pdbx_strand_id
1 'polypeptide(L)' 'ILGETTVGGRPAVLPSVTGRAWITGTAQYLLDPTDPYPTGFTV' A
#
# COMPACT_ATOMS: atom_id res chain seq x y z
N ILE A 1 0.04 -19.93 -7.07
CA ILE A 1 0.02 -20.15 -5.60
C ILE A 1 1.30 -20.89 -5.25
N LEU A 2 2.06 -20.39 -4.28
CA LEU A 2 3.39 -20.92 -3.90
C LEU A 2 3.32 -22.05 -2.88
N GLY A 3 2.18 -22.23 -2.24
CA GLY A 3 1.95 -23.26 -1.21
C GLY A 3 0.88 -22.82 -0.23
N GLU A 4 0.82 -23.52 0.89
CA GLU A 4 -0.10 -23.27 1.99
C GLU A 4 0.68 -23.02 3.30
N THR A 5 0.04 -22.34 4.25
CA THR A 5 0.60 -22.03 5.57
C THR A 5 -0.53 -21.91 6.59
N THR A 6 -0.22 -21.51 7.83
CA THR A 6 -1.20 -21.26 8.89
C THR A 6 -0.97 -19.88 9.50
N VAL A 7 -2.03 -19.08 9.66
CA VAL A 7 -1.99 -17.77 10.33
C VAL A 7 -3.07 -17.75 11.41
N GLY A 8 -2.68 -17.45 12.66
CA GLY A 8 -3.63 -17.44 13.79
C GLY A 8 -4.38 -18.75 13.98
N GLY A 9 -3.74 -19.89 13.70
CA GLY A 9 -4.34 -21.22 13.76
C GLY A 9 -5.29 -21.58 12.62
N ARG A 10 -5.37 -20.76 11.56
CA ARG A 10 -6.24 -20.99 10.41
C ARG A 10 -5.42 -21.28 9.15
N PRO A 11 -5.81 -22.26 8.31
CA PRO A 11 -5.18 -22.51 7.02
C PRO A 11 -5.19 -21.25 6.13
N ALA A 12 -4.10 -21.04 5.42
CA ALA A 12 -3.90 -19.89 4.53
C ALA A 12 -3.08 -20.30 3.30
N VAL A 13 -3.14 -19.49 2.24
CA VAL A 13 -2.35 -19.68 1.03
C VAL A 13 -1.14 -18.75 1.01
N LEU A 14 -0.08 -19.17 0.32
CA LEU A 14 1.05 -18.32 -0.05
C LEU A 14 0.81 -17.80 -1.48
N PRO A 15 0.25 -16.59 -1.66
CA PRO A 15 0.03 -16.05 -2.99
C PRO A 15 1.35 -15.64 -3.64
N SER A 16 1.37 -15.67 -4.98
CA SER A 16 2.38 -14.97 -5.78
C SER A 16 1.65 -14.07 -6.76
N VAL A 17 2.10 -12.82 -6.86
CA VAL A 17 1.54 -11.80 -7.75
C VAL A 17 2.66 -11.29 -8.63
N THR A 18 2.48 -11.36 -9.94
CA THR A 18 3.45 -10.90 -10.94
C THR A 18 2.83 -9.78 -11.77
N GLY A 19 3.57 -8.68 -11.94
CA GLY A 19 3.13 -7.53 -12.71
C GLY A 19 4.28 -6.64 -13.15
N ARG A 20 3.96 -5.55 -13.85
CA ARG A 20 4.90 -4.50 -14.26
C ARG A 20 4.29 -3.14 -13.94
N ALA A 21 5.14 -2.20 -13.56
CA ALA A 21 4.80 -0.81 -13.33
C ALA A 21 5.85 0.10 -14.00
N TRP A 22 5.49 1.36 -14.23
CA TRP A 22 6.32 2.37 -14.86
C TRP A 22 6.38 3.61 -13.98
N ILE A 23 7.49 4.35 -14.07
CA ILE A 23 7.64 5.64 -13.37
C ILE A 23 6.66 6.63 -13.99
N THR A 24 5.77 7.19 -13.18
CA THR A 24 4.80 8.22 -13.60
C THR A 24 5.27 9.64 -13.28
N GLY A 25 6.21 9.79 -12.34
CA GLY A 25 6.76 11.08 -11.94
C GLY A 25 7.60 10.99 -10.68
N THR A 26 8.20 12.12 -10.29
CA THR A 26 8.86 12.31 -9.00
C THR A 26 8.28 13.56 -8.35
N ALA A 27 8.05 13.52 -7.04
CA ALA A 27 7.44 14.62 -6.31
C ALA A 27 8.06 14.79 -4.92
N GLN A 28 8.12 16.05 -4.46
CA GLN A 28 8.43 16.41 -3.08
C GLN A 28 7.16 16.99 -2.47
N TYR A 29 6.68 16.38 -1.40
CA TYR A 29 5.51 16.84 -0.67
C TYR A 29 5.96 17.57 0.60
N LEU A 30 5.33 18.71 0.88
CA LEU A 30 5.58 19.53 2.07
C LEU A 30 4.34 19.53 2.94
N LEU A 31 4.54 19.40 4.25
CA LEU A 31 3.51 19.57 5.26
C LEU A 31 3.68 20.94 5.91
N ASP A 32 2.76 21.87 5.63
CA ASP A 32 2.71 23.16 6.32
C ASP A 32 2.11 22.95 7.72
N PRO A 33 2.76 23.43 8.81
CA PRO A 33 2.23 23.29 10.17
C PRO A 33 0.86 23.94 10.41
N THR A 34 0.45 24.86 9.53
CA THR A 34 -0.80 25.61 9.61
C THR A 34 -1.87 25.13 8.62
N ASP A 35 -1.58 24.08 7.84
CA ASP A 35 -2.55 23.50 6.91
C ASP A 35 -3.81 23.04 7.68
N PRO A 36 -5.02 23.49 7.30
CA PRO A 36 -6.26 23.01 7.90
C PRO A 36 -6.62 21.56 7.50
N TYR A 37 -5.98 21.01 6.45
CA TYR A 37 -6.21 19.65 5.94
C TYR A 37 -4.92 18.81 5.81
N PRO A 38 -4.10 18.70 6.87
CA PRO A 38 -2.76 18.09 6.81
C PRO A 38 -2.78 16.58 6.51
N THR A 39 -3.94 15.94 6.69
CA THR A 39 -4.17 14.52 6.44
C THR A 39 -5.02 14.27 5.19
N GLY A 40 -5.30 15.31 4.41
CA GLY A 40 -6.24 15.26 3.29
C GLY A 40 -7.72 15.26 3.73
N PHE A 41 -8.60 15.32 2.73
CA PHE A 41 -10.05 15.24 2.88
C PHE A 41 -10.65 14.43 1.72
N THR A 42 -11.91 14.01 1.85
CA THR A 42 -12.68 13.33 0.81
C THR A 42 -14.14 13.82 0.86
N VAL A 43 -14.93 13.59 -0.21
CA VAL A 43 -16.33 14.02 -0.36
C VAL A 43 -17.25 12.80 -0.42
#